data_AF-A0A257RPJ2-F1
#
_entry.id   AF-A0A257RPJ2-F1
#
_cell.length_a   1.000
_cell.length_b   1.000
_cell.length_c   1.000
_cell.angle_alpha   90.00
_cell.angle_beta   90.00
_cell.angle_gamma   90.00
#
_symmetry.space_group_name_H-M   'P 1'
#
loop_
_entity.id
_entity.type
_entity.pdbx_description
1 polymer ?
#
loop_
_entity_poly.entity_id
_entity_poly.type
_entity_poly.pdbx_seq_one_letter_code
_entity_poly.pdbx_strand_id
1 'polypeptide(L)'
;MFADSLLRAEQIHLFRLLVWGAASILAGTLVHLAVVWRRQATLLLRQFAIQLAVWGVLEVTYVAVAWQRLGLRDLAGATRLDRHVWFSLGLEVGGLGVGATLVLLGAGRERRLGLVGAGMAVILQCSALFLIDARLAALISR
;
A
#
# COMPACT_ATOMS: atom_id res chain seq x y z
N MET A 1 -2.26 -30.56 -5.12
CA MET A 1 -1.97 -30.04 -3.77
C MET A 1 -1.24 -28.70 -3.81
N PHE A 2 -0.09 -28.57 -4.49
CA PHE A 2 0.63 -27.27 -4.58
C PHE A 2 -0.20 -26.13 -5.19
N ALA A 3 -0.88 -26.38 -6.31
CA ALA A 3 -1.66 -25.35 -7.02
C ALA A 3 -2.84 -24.82 -6.17
N ASP A 4 -3.51 -25.71 -5.42
CA ASP A 4 -4.63 -25.33 -4.55
C ASP A 4 -4.17 -24.50 -3.35
N SER A 5 -3.04 -24.87 -2.74
CA SER A 5 -2.44 -24.09 -1.65
C SER A 5 -1.96 -22.72 -2.11
N LEU A 6 -1.37 -22.64 -3.31
CA LEU A 6 -0.92 -21.38 -3.89
C LEU A 6 -2.09 -20.45 -4.20
N LEU A 7 -3.17 -20.99 -4.78
CA LEU A 7 -4.39 -20.22 -5.06
C LEU A 7 -5.01 -19.66 -3.78
N ARG A 8 -5.10 -20.48 -2.72
CA ARG A 8 -5.59 -20.01 -1.40
C ARG A 8 -4.68 -18.94 -0.81
N ALA A 9 -3.36 -19.07 -0.93
CA ALA A 9 -2.42 -18.06 -0.45
C ALA A 9 -2.61 -16.73 -1.20
N GLU A 10 -2.78 -16.77 -2.52
CA GLU A 10 -3.04 -15.60 -3.36
C GLU A 10 -4.37 -14.93 -2.98
N GLN A 11 -5.44 -15.70 -2.76
CA GLN A 11 -6.74 -15.17 -2.30
C GLN A 11 -6.64 -14.47 -0.94
N ILE A 12 -5.95 -15.07 0.03
CA ILE A 12 -5.76 -14.48 1.36
C ILE A 12 -4.93 -13.19 1.25
N HIS A 13 -3.91 -13.18 0.39
CA HIS A 13 -3.09 -12.01 0.13
C HIS A 13 -3.92 -10.87 -0.47
N LEU A 14 -4.67 -11.13 -1.54
CA LEU A 14 -5.55 -10.13 -2.15
C LEU A 14 -6.63 -9.63 -1.18
N PHE A 15 -7.16 -10.51 -0.32
CA PHE A 15 -8.11 -10.10 0.72
C PHE A 15 -7.47 -9.14 1.74
N ARG A 16 -6.21 -9.37 2.14
CA ARG A 16 -5.49 -8.45 3.03
C ARG A 16 -5.25 -7.09 2.37
N LEU A 17 -4.86 -7.08 1.10
CA LEU A 17 -4.74 -5.85 0.31
C LEU A 17 -6.07 -5.11 0.22
N LEU A 18 -7.18 -5.82 -0.02
CA LEU A 18 -8.52 -5.22 -0.05
C LEU A 18 -8.88 -4.56 1.28
N VAL A 19 -8.67 -5.27 2.38
CA VAL A 19 -8.95 -4.75 3.73
C VAL A 19 -8.10 -3.52 4.04
N TRP A 20 -6.80 -3.57 3.72
CA TRP A 20 -5.89 -2.45 3.93
C TRP A 20 -6.25 -1.25 3.06
N GLY A 21 -6.50 -1.45 1.76
CA GLY A 21 -6.91 -0.40 0.85
C GLY A 21 -8.24 0.24 1.26
N ALA A 22 -9.25 -0.58 1.60
CA ALA A 22 -10.53 -0.07 2.10
C ALA A 22 -10.39 0.70 3.42
N ALA A 23 -9.58 0.20 4.36
CA ALA A 23 -9.29 0.90 5.61
C ALA A 23 -8.58 2.24 5.36
N SER A 24 -7.66 2.29 4.38
CA SER A 24 -6.92 3.49 4.00
C SER A 24 -7.85 4.55 3.38
N ILE A 25 -8.77 4.13 2.50
CA ILE A 25 -9.83 5.00 1.95
C ILE A 25 -10.66 5.57 3.09
N LEU A 26 -11.22 4.70 3.94
CA LEU A 26 -12.09 5.12 5.04
C LEU A 26 -11.36 6.07 6.00
N ALA A 27 -10.17 5.71 6.47
CA ALA A 27 -9.37 6.53 7.38
C ALA A 27 -8.98 7.87 6.74
N GLY A 28 -8.50 7.86 5.50
CA GLY A 28 -8.15 9.07 4.75
C GLY A 28 -9.35 9.99 4.56
N THR A 29 -10.51 9.46 4.14
CA THR A 29 -11.74 10.23 3.99
C THR A 29 -12.24 10.78 5.31
N LEU A 30 -12.26 9.99 6.39
CA LEU A 30 -12.70 10.44 7.71
C LEU A 30 -11.79 11.54 8.28
N VAL A 31 -10.47 11.39 8.17
CA VAL A 31 -9.51 12.43 8.61
C VAL A 31 -9.70 13.69 7.76
N HIS A 32 -9.87 13.56 6.44
CA HIS A 32 -10.10 14.70 5.58
C HIS A 32 -11.39 15.45 5.94
N LEU A 33 -12.50 14.74 6.13
CA LEU A 33 -13.78 15.31 6.54
C LEU A 33 -13.69 15.96 7.92
N ALA A 34 -13.01 15.34 8.89
CA ALA A 34 -12.79 15.91 10.21
C ALA A 34 -12.00 17.22 10.17
N VAL A 35 -10.97 17.29 9.31
CA VAL A 35 -10.16 18.50 9.12
C VAL A 35 -10.98 19.62 8.49
N VAL A 36 -11.79 19.31 7.46
CA VAL A 36 -12.70 20.27 6.81
C VAL A 36 -13.75 20.76 7.81
N TRP A 37 -14.37 19.85 8.56
CA TRP A 37 -15.39 20.16 9.56
C TRP A 37 -14.88 21.08 10.66
N ARG A 38 -13.70 20.78 11.23
CA ARG A 38 -13.11 21.56 12.33
C ARG A 38 -12.53 22.90 11.87
N ARG A 39 -12.49 23.18 10.56
CA ARG A 39 -11.83 24.37 9.97
C ARG A 39 -10.38 24.58 10.41
N GLN A 40 -9.72 23.53 10.91
CA GLN A 40 -8.32 23.54 11.35
C GLN A 40 -7.45 22.79 10.34
N ALA A 41 -7.43 23.32 9.11
CA ALA A 41 -6.74 22.70 7.99
C ALA A 41 -5.22 22.90 8.10
N THR A 42 -4.53 22.05 8.86
CA THR A 42 -3.08 21.93 8.69
C THR A 42 -2.79 21.23 7.36
N LEU A 43 -1.91 21.82 6.56
CA LEU A 43 -1.48 21.25 5.27
C LEU A 43 -0.94 19.83 5.43
N LEU A 44 -0.36 19.49 6.59
CA LEU A 44 0.10 18.15 6.94
C LEU A 44 -1.03 17.13 6.93
N LEU A 45 -2.04 17.32 7.79
CA LEU A 45 -3.16 16.37 7.92
C LEU A 45 -3.94 16.26 6.62
N ARG A 46 -4.11 17.38 5.89
CA ARG A 46 -4.79 17.37 4.60
C ARG A 46 -4.06 16.54 3.56
N GLN A 47 -2.75 16.74 3.39
CA GLN A 47 -1.96 15.99 2.42
C GLN A 47 -1.83 14.51 2.81
N PHE A 48 -1.62 14.23 4.10
CA PHE A 48 -1.62 12.86 4.61
C PHE A 48 -2.92 12.12 4.28
N ALA A 49 -4.06 12.74 4.60
CA ALA A 49 -5.37 12.14 4.41
C ALA A 49 -5.72 11.91 2.93
N ILE A 50 -5.38 12.87 2.06
CA ILE A 50 -5.57 12.73 0.61
C ILE A 50 -4.71 11.60 0.06
N GLN A 51 -3.41 11.57 0.41
CA GLN A 51 -2.51 10.53 -0.07
C GLN A 51 -2.95 9.14 0.40
N LEU A 52 -3.31 8.98 1.67
CA LEU A 52 -3.81 7.73 2.22
C LEU A 52 -5.07 7.23 1.49
N ALA A 53 -6.01 8.13 1.20
CA ALA A 53 -7.22 7.77 0.46
C ALA A 53 -6.93 7.40 -1.00
N VAL A 54 -6.10 8.19 -1.70
CA VAL A 54 -5.76 7.96 -3.11
C VAL A 54 -5.03 6.62 -3.28
N TRP A 55 -4.04 6.34 -2.43
CA TRP A 55 -3.33 5.06 -2.48
C TRP A 55 -4.26 3.88 -2.15
N GLY A 56 -5.14 4.03 -1.16
CA GLY A 56 -6.15 3.01 -0.88
C GLY A 56 -7.08 2.73 -2.07
N VAL A 57 -7.49 3.76 -2.82
CA VAL A 57 -8.27 3.58 -4.07
C VAL A 57 -7.48 2.80 -5.11
N LEU A 58 -6.20 3.13 -5.31
CA LEU A 58 -5.34 2.42 -6.25
C LEU A 58 -5.18 0.94 -5.87
N GLU A 59 -5.04 0.63 -4.58
CA GLU A 59 -4.94 -0.75 -4.09
C GLU A 59 -6.22 -1.53 -4.28
N VAL A 60 -7.38 -0.97 -3.92
CA VAL A 60 -8.67 -1.64 -4.13
C VAL A 60 -8.90 -1.88 -5.62
N THR A 61 -8.51 -0.93 -6.47
CA THR A 61 -8.60 -1.08 -7.93
C THR A 61 -7.67 -2.19 -8.43
N TYR A 62 -6.43 -2.23 -7.94
CA TYR A 62 -5.48 -3.30 -8.23
C TYR A 62 -6.04 -4.66 -7.83
N VAL A 63 -6.59 -4.79 -6.62
CA VAL A 63 -7.19 -6.04 -6.15
C VAL A 63 -8.36 -6.45 -7.02
N ALA A 64 -9.24 -5.53 -7.41
CA ALA A 64 -10.37 -5.83 -8.28
C ALA A 64 -9.92 -6.44 -9.62
N VAL A 65 -8.86 -5.89 -10.22
CA VAL A 65 -8.27 -6.41 -11.47
C VAL A 65 -7.55 -7.74 -11.24
N ALA A 66 -6.78 -7.86 -10.16
CA ALA A 66 -6.03 -9.07 -9.84
C ALA A 66 -6.97 -10.25 -9.51
N TRP A 67 -8.10 -9.97 -8.85
CA TRP A 67 -9.10 -10.97 -8.49
C TRP A 67 -9.70 -11.66 -9.71
N GLN A 68 -9.90 -10.92 -10.80
CA GLN A 68 -10.39 -11.48 -12.08
C GLN A 68 -9.39 -12.43 -12.76
N ARG A 69 -8.11 -12.35 -12.38
CA ARG A 69 -7.02 -13.16 -12.93
C ARG A 69 -6.64 -14.34 -12.03
N LEU A 70 -7.36 -14.54 -10.91
CA LEU A 70 -7.16 -15.69 -10.04
C LEU A 70 -7.48 -16.99 -10.78
N GLY A 71 -6.58 -17.96 -10.66
CA GLY A 71 -6.75 -19.27 -11.23
C GLY A 71 -5.68 -20.22 -10.73
N LEU A 72 -5.86 -21.52 -10.99
CA LEU A 72 -4.83 -22.50 -10.71
C LEU A 72 -3.61 -22.20 -11.58
N ARG A 73 -2.47 -21.94 -10.93
CA ARG A 73 -1.21 -21.63 -11.61
C ARG A 73 -0.39 -22.91 -11.80
N ASP A 74 0.22 -23.02 -12.96
CA ASP A 74 1.28 -23.98 -13.24
C ASP A 74 2.63 -23.48 -12.66
N LEU A 75 3.70 -24.27 -12.83
CA LEU A 75 5.02 -23.90 -12.32
C LEU A 75 5.56 -22.60 -12.92
N ALA A 76 5.26 -22.35 -14.20
CA ALA A 76 5.63 -21.10 -14.87
C ALA A 76 4.87 -19.90 -14.27
N GLY A 77 3.57 -20.06 -14.01
CA GLY A 77 2.74 -19.07 -13.35
C GLY A 77 3.14 -18.80 -11.90
N ALA A 78 3.61 -19.81 -11.17
CA ALA A 78 4.16 -19.67 -9.83
C ALA A 78 5.47 -18.88 -9.83
N THR A 79 6.40 -19.20 -10.74
CA THR A 79 7.68 -18.47 -10.88
C THR A 79 7.45 -17.00 -11.29
N ARG A 80 6.44 -16.73 -12.13
CA ARG A 80 6.06 -15.35 -12.48
C ARG A 80 5.49 -14.59 -11.29
N LEU A 81 4.67 -15.26 -10.46
CA LEU A 81 4.14 -14.66 -9.24
C LEU A 81 5.27 -14.30 -8.27
N ASP A 82 6.20 -15.23 -8.03
CA ASP A 82 7.34 -15.01 -7.14
C ASP A 82 8.17 -13.79 -7.57
N ARG A 83 8.54 -13.71 -8.86
CA ARG A 83 9.27 -12.55 -9.40
C ARG A 83 8.49 -11.25 -9.28
N HIS A 84 7.17 -11.29 -9.49
CA HIS A 84 6.30 -10.12 -9.33
C HIS A 84 6.29 -9.63 -7.88
N VAL A 85 6.16 -10.55 -6.91
CA VAL A 85 6.17 -10.23 -5.48
C VAL A 85 7.53 -9.63 -5.05
N TRP A 86 8.65 -10.22 -5.49
CA TRP A 86 9.97 -9.65 -5.23
C TRP A 86 10.16 -8.26 -5.84
N PHE A 87 9.61 -8.03 -7.02
CA PHE A 87 9.62 -6.73 -7.65
C PHE A 87 8.79 -5.71 -6.84
N SER A 88 7.59 -6.08 -6.39
CA SER A 88 6.78 -5.24 -5.49
C SER A 88 7.52 -4.88 -4.20
N LEU A 89 8.15 -5.87 -3.55
CA LEU A 89 8.96 -5.64 -2.35
C LEU A 89 10.08 -4.62 -2.58
N GLY A 90 10.78 -4.73 -3.71
CA GLY A 90 11.80 -3.75 -4.10
C GLY A 90 11.22 -2.34 -4.30
N LEU A 91 10.05 -2.23 -4.94
CA LEU A 91 9.36 -0.96 -5.12
C LEU A 91 8.92 -0.34 -3.80
N GLU A 92 8.42 -1.12 -2.86
CA GLU A 92 7.99 -0.63 -1.55
C GLU A 92 9.17 -0.11 -0.73
N VAL A 93 10.30 -0.80 -0.74
CA VAL A 93 11.55 -0.31 -0.11
C VAL A 93 11.99 1.01 -0.76
N GLY A 94 11.93 1.11 -2.08
CA GLY A 94 12.17 2.37 -2.78
C GLY A 94 11.18 3.48 -2.37
N GLY A 95 9.90 3.13 -2.25
CA GLY A 95 8.83 4.01 -1.79
C GLY A 95 9.05 4.52 -0.37
N LEU A 96 9.54 3.68 0.55
CA LEU A 96 9.97 4.11 1.89
C LEU A 96 11.08 5.16 1.81
N GLY A 97 12.07 4.96 0.94
CA GLY A 97 13.13 5.93 0.68
C GLY A 97 12.60 7.28 0.16
N VAL A 98 11.64 7.24 -0.77
CA VAL A 98 10.97 8.45 -1.29
C VAL A 98 10.20 9.15 -0.17
N GLY A 99 9.39 8.41 0.60
CA GLY A 99 8.63 8.96 1.71
C GLY A 99 9.52 9.60 2.78
N ALA A 100 10.63 8.95 3.14
CA ALA A 100 11.63 9.50 4.06
C ALA A 100 12.24 10.79 3.51
N THR A 101 12.58 10.83 2.22
CA THR A 101 13.10 12.03 1.56
C THR A 101 12.10 13.18 1.63
N LEU A 102 10.81 12.93 1.36
CA LEU A 102 9.76 13.94 1.45
C LEU A 102 9.60 14.48 2.88
N VAL A 103 9.69 13.61 3.89
CA VAL A 103 9.64 14.02 5.30
C VAL A 103 10.84 14.88 5.66
N LEU A 104 12.06 14.47 5.31
CA LEU A 104 13.30 15.19 5.63
C LEU A 104 13.36 16.57 4.95
N LEU A 105 13.05 16.63 3.64
CA LEU A 105 12.99 17.89 2.90
C LEU A 105 11.85 18.79 3.41
N GLY A 106 10.71 18.20 3.76
CA GLY A 106 9.58 18.92 4.33
C GLY A 106 9.84 19.49 5.73
N ALA A 107 10.62 18.79 6.55
CA ALA A 107 10.95 19.18 7.92
C ALA A 107 12.12 20.17 8.03
N GLY A 108 12.77 20.51 6.90
CA GLY A 108 13.86 21.47 6.83
C GLY A 108 13.48 22.92 7.17
N ARG A 109 14.37 23.87 6.85
CA ARG A 109 14.30 25.29 7.30
C ARG A 109 12.97 25.99 7.00
N GLU A 110 12.28 25.67 5.90
CA GLU A 110 11.01 26.31 5.52
C GLU A 110 9.76 25.57 6.02
N ARG A 111 9.90 24.47 6.78
CA ARG A 111 8.81 23.63 7.31
C ARG A 111 7.61 23.50 6.35
N ARG A 112 7.81 22.76 5.25
CA ARG A 112 6.75 22.44 4.28
C ARG A 112 5.92 21.27 4.79
N LEU A 113 5.03 21.58 5.74
CA LEU A 113 4.16 20.62 6.43
C LEU A 113 3.37 19.70 5.50
N GLY A 114 2.99 20.18 4.30
CA GLY A 114 2.32 19.34 3.30
C GLY A 114 3.20 18.20 2.76
N LEU A 115 4.50 18.45 2.53
CA LEU A 115 5.44 17.41 2.11
C LEU A 115 5.66 16.37 3.20
N VAL A 116 5.71 16.82 4.47
CA VAL A 116 5.81 15.92 5.62
C VAL A 116 4.58 15.00 5.69
N GLY A 117 3.38 15.56 5.57
CA GLY A 117 2.14 14.78 5.56
C GLY A 117 2.08 13.76 4.42
N ALA A 118 2.45 14.18 3.21
CA ALA A 118 2.51 13.28 2.06
C ALA A 118 3.56 12.17 2.25
N GLY A 119 4.77 12.51 2.71
CA GLY A 119 5.83 11.56 2.98
C GLY A 119 5.46 10.54 4.06
N MET A 120 4.80 10.98 5.13
CA MET A 120 4.29 10.07 6.17
C MET A 120 3.25 9.09 5.63
N ALA A 121 2.34 9.54 4.77
CA ALA A 121 1.35 8.66 4.14
C ALA A 121 2.03 7.61 3.25
N VAL A 122 3.02 8.02 2.43
CA VAL A 122 3.80 7.09 1.60
C VAL A 122 4.55 6.07 2.46
N ILE A 123 5.20 6.49 3.55
CA ILE A 123 5.90 5.57 4.46
C ILE A 123 4.93 4.55 5.04
N LEU A 124 3.77 5.00 5.55
CA LEU A 124 2.76 4.13 6.12
C LEU A 124 2.27 3.12 5.06
N GLN A 125 1.97 3.60 3.85
CA GLN A 125 1.48 2.77 2.77
C GLN A 125 2.50 1.69 2.38
N CYS A 126 3.73 2.09 2.08
CA CYS A 126 4.79 1.17 1.66
C CYS A 126 5.16 0.20 2.78
N SER A 127 5.10 0.62 4.05
CA SER A 127 5.36 -0.29 5.18
C SER A 127 4.29 -1.38 5.28
N ALA A 128 3.02 -1.01 5.13
CA ALA A 128 1.92 -1.96 5.21
C ALA A 128 1.93 -2.95 4.03
N LEU A 129 2.12 -2.42 2.81
CA LEU A 129 2.25 -3.22 1.60
C LEU A 129 3.43 -4.20 1.71
N PHE A 130 4.60 -3.73 2.15
CA PHE A 130 5.77 -4.57 2.38
C PHE A 130 5.51 -5.73 3.32
N LEU A 131 4.80 -5.50 4.42
CA LEU A 131 4.46 -6.58 5.34
C LEU A 131 3.48 -7.58 4.73
N ILE A 132 2.54 -7.13 3.90
CA ILE A 132 1.56 -7.98 3.22
C ILE A 132 2.24 -8.82 2.12
N ASP A 133 3.09 -8.21 1.32
CA ASP A 133 3.83 -8.82 0.20
C ASP A 133 4.92 -9.77 0.72
N ALA A 134 5.67 -9.37 1.75
CA ALA A 134 6.71 -10.21 2.34
C ALA A 134 6.13 -11.50 2.94
N ARG A 135 4.90 -11.41 3.47
CA ARG A 135 4.20 -12.59 3.98
C ARG A 135 3.77 -13.54 2.87
N LEU A 136 3.44 -13.05 1.67
CA LEU A 136 3.20 -13.90 0.51
C LEU A 136 4.51 -14.51 0.00
N ALA A 137 5.58 -13.71 -0.12
CA ALA A 137 6.90 -14.18 -0.53
C ALA A 137 7.40 -15.33 0.36
N ALA A 138 7.29 -15.17 1.69
CA ALA A 138 7.68 -16.19 2.65
C ALA A 138 6.84 -17.48 2.61
N LEU A 139 5.63 -17.43 2.03
CA LEU A 139 4.80 -18.61 1.81
C LEU A 139 5.15 -19.32 0.50
N ILE A 140 5.55 -18.59 -0.53
CA ILE A 140 5.97 -19.15 -1.82
C ILE A 140 7.35 -19.80 -1.72
N SER A 141 8.24 -19.26 -0.88
CA SER A 141 9.61 -19.76 -0.70
C SER A 141 9.71 -21.03 0.16
N ARG A 142 8.60 -21.57 0.66
CA ARG A 142 8.54 -22.78 1.49
C ARG A 142 8.07 -23.97 0.66
#